data_AF-A0A943G5R5-F1
#
_entry.id   AF-A0A943G5R5-F1
#
_cell.length_a   1.000
_cell.length_b   1.000
_cell.length_c   1.000
_cell.angle_alpha   90.00
_cell.angle_beta   90.00
_cell.angle_gamma   90.00
#
_symmetry.space_group_name_H-M   'P 1'
#
loop_
_entity.id
_entity.type
_entity.pdbx_description
1 polymer ?
#
loop_
_entity_poly.entity_id
_entity_poly.type
_entity_poly.pdbx_seq_one_letter_code
_entity_poly.pdbx_strand_id
1 'polypeptide(L)'
;MQKQESQGRKDTLLIRVAGLCVSLPLTDKQMVSFCQGYLVSPDETPDIVLQVTEQQLQAEHECSGVKDRHALFLACLYRNLCAVLPKYDAFMLHAAVVMVDGVAYAFSAKSGTGKSTHMRLWRRALGPRVIPINGDKPILRFQNGTLYAYGTPWAGKEHFQSNSHAPLNGLCFLDRGTNNRIRTLEKTEALRRTMHQIYRMPDAQMMKKQLVLIDRMLNCCALWHMQCDISEQAALLAYETMRETRDVAESV
;
A
#
# COMPACT_ATOMS: atom_id res chain seq x y z
N MET A 1 -44.22 -7.51 21.32
CA MET A 1 -42.90 -6.97 21.70
C MET A 1 -41.82 -7.74 20.94
N GLN A 2 -40.90 -6.97 20.33
CA GLN A 2 -39.60 -7.37 19.77
C GLN A 2 -39.58 -8.37 18.59
N LYS A 3 -39.68 -7.82 17.37
CA LYS A 3 -38.88 -8.24 16.21
C LYS A 3 -38.05 -7.04 15.76
N GLN A 4 -36.89 -6.87 16.36
CA GLN A 4 -35.84 -5.98 15.87
C GLN A 4 -34.52 -6.61 16.28
N GLU A 5 -33.95 -7.42 15.39
CA GLU A 5 -32.51 -7.75 15.31
C GLU A 5 -32.34 -8.87 14.27
N SER A 6 -31.70 -8.54 13.14
CA SER A 6 -30.96 -9.45 12.22
C SER A 6 -30.94 -9.01 10.74
N GLN A 7 -31.49 -7.83 10.39
CA GLN A 7 -31.48 -7.39 8.98
C GLN A 7 -30.17 -6.73 8.50
N GLY A 8 -29.19 -6.46 9.38
CA GLY A 8 -28.01 -5.63 9.05
C GLY A 8 -26.76 -6.34 8.51
N ARG A 9 -26.74 -7.68 8.45
CA ARG A 9 -25.50 -8.45 8.16
C ARG A 9 -25.37 -8.96 6.72
N LYS A 10 -26.43 -8.89 5.89
CA LYS A 10 -26.45 -9.51 4.55
C LYS A 10 -25.76 -8.71 3.44
N ASP A 11 -25.50 -7.43 3.65
CA ASP A 11 -25.01 -6.51 2.61
C ASP A 11 -23.58 -6.01 2.89
N THR A 12 -22.79 -6.79 3.64
CA THR A 12 -21.41 -6.41 4.00
C THR A 12 -20.43 -7.56 3.78
N LEU A 13 -19.20 -7.20 3.46
CA LEU A 13 -18.07 -8.10 3.28
C LEU A 13 -17.01 -7.76 4.34
N LEU A 14 -16.50 -8.76 5.05
CA LEU A 14 -15.39 -8.56 5.99
C LEU A 14 -14.07 -8.98 5.34
N ILE A 15 -13.08 -8.10 5.42
CA ILE A 15 -11.71 -8.38 4.98
C ILE A 15 -10.71 -8.11 6.08
N ARG A 16 -9.56 -8.81 6.08
CA ARG A 16 -8.41 -8.48 6.93
C ARG A 16 -7.31 -7.85 6.12
N VAL A 17 -7.01 -6.58 6.41
CA VAL A 17 -5.89 -5.84 5.81
C VAL A 17 -5.09 -5.16 6.91
N ALA A 18 -3.76 -5.24 6.83
CA ALA A 18 -2.88 -4.67 7.84
C ALA A 18 -3.18 -5.12 9.28
N GLY A 19 -3.68 -6.35 9.46
CA GLY A 19 -4.12 -6.88 10.76
C GLY A 19 -5.44 -6.31 11.29
N LEU A 20 -6.14 -5.47 10.52
CA LEU A 20 -7.42 -4.87 10.88
C LEU A 20 -8.56 -5.60 10.15
N CYS A 21 -9.62 -5.92 10.88
CA CYS A 21 -10.87 -6.39 10.30
C CYS A 21 -11.67 -5.19 9.78
N VAL A 22 -11.90 -5.14 8.47
CA VAL A 22 -12.56 -4.02 7.79
C VAL A 22 -13.86 -4.52 7.16
N SER A 23 -14.97 -3.92 7.56
CA SER A 23 -16.27 -4.12 6.93
C SER A 23 -16.43 -3.20 5.73
N LEU A 24 -16.75 -3.78 4.58
CA LEU A 24 -17.01 -3.10 3.32
C LEU A 24 -18.47 -3.30 2.91
N PRO A 25 -19.11 -2.34 2.22
CA PRO A 25 -20.41 -2.59 1.60
C PRO A 25 -20.27 -3.64 0.48
N LEU A 26 -21.16 -4.64 0.46
CA LEU A 26 -21.23 -5.65 -0.58
C LEU A 26 -22.16 -5.16 -1.70
N THR A 27 -21.61 -4.55 -2.74
CA THR A 27 -22.40 -4.01 -3.86
C THR A 27 -22.70 -5.04 -4.95
N ASP A 28 -21.77 -5.97 -5.17
CA ASP A 28 -21.83 -6.92 -6.28
C ASP A 28 -20.84 -8.09 -6.08
N LYS A 29 -20.86 -9.07 -7.00
CA LYS A 29 -19.93 -10.20 -7.00
C LYS A 29 -18.49 -9.80 -7.34
N GLN A 30 -18.27 -8.68 -8.02
CA GLN A 30 -16.93 -8.21 -8.36
C GLN A 30 -16.17 -7.81 -7.08
N MET A 31 -16.86 -7.25 -6.08
CA MET A 31 -16.28 -6.97 -4.76
C MET A 31 -15.74 -8.23 -4.07
N VAL A 32 -16.46 -9.35 -4.15
CA VAL A 32 -16.00 -10.63 -3.58
C VAL A 32 -14.74 -11.11 -4.28
N SER A 33 -14.71 -11.05 -5.62
CA SER A 33 -13.54 -11.40 -6.43
C SER A 33 -12.34 -10.50 -6.13
N PHE A 34 -12.58 -9.17 -6.07
CA PHE A 34 -11.57 -8.16 -5.77
C PHE A 34 -10.91 -8.40 -4.40
N CYS A 35 -11.70 -8.82 -3.41
CA CYS A 35 -11.24 -9.04 -2.04
C CYS A 35 -10.90 -10.50 -1.70
N GLN A 36 -10.97 -11.44 -2.65
CA GLN A 36 -10.99 -12.88 -2.37
C GLN A 36 -9.86 -13.36 -1.44
N GLY A 37 -8.63 -12.87 -1.64
CA GLY A 37 -7.46 -13.24 -0.82
C GLY A 37 -7.44 -12.64 0.59
N TYR A 38 -8.39 -11.77 0.93
CA TYR A 38 -8.46 -11.04 2.19
C TYR A 38 -9.74 -11.30 2.98
N LEU A 39 -10.67 -12.11 2.44
CA LEU A 39 -11.93 -12.43 3.10
C LEU A 39 -11.70 -13.09 4.46
N VAL A 40 -12.50 -12.72 5.44
CA VAL A 40 -12.53 -13.37 6.76
C VAL A 40 -13.95 -13.84 7.11
N SER A 41 -14.07 -14.52 8.25
CA SER A 41 -15.37 -14.99 8.73
C SER A 41 -16.35 -13.81 8.90
N PRO A 42 -17.61 -13.92 8.44
CA PRO A 42 -18.62 -12.88 8.64
C PRO A 42 -18.98 -12.66 10.12
N ASP A 43 -18.56 -13.57 11.00
CA ASP A 43 -18.82 -13.49 12.43
C ASP A 43 -17.84 -12.60 13.20
N GLU A 44 -16.75 -12.16 12.57
CA GLU A 44 -15.79 -11.27 13.19
C GLU A 44 -16.39 -9.88 13.49
N THR A 45 -15.84 -9.23 14.53
CA THR A 45 -16.18 -7.83 14.84
C THR A 45 -15.26 -6.92 14.04
N PRO A 46 -15.79 -5.98 13.22
CA PRO A 46 -14.95 -5.10 12.44
C PRO A 46 -14.31 -4.02 13.31
N ASP A 47 -13.00 -3.82 13.12
CA ASP A 47 -12.27 -2.67 13.67
C ASP A 47 -12.65 -1.37 12.95
N ILE A 48 -12.93 -1.48 11.64
CA ILE A 48 -13.27 -0.38 10.75
C ILE A 48 -14.52 -0.74 9.98
N VAL A 49 -15.51 0.15 9.96
CA VAL A 49 -16.69 0.02 9.09
C VAL A 49 -16.64 1.12 8.04
N LEU A 50 -16.52 0.72 6.78
CA LEU A 50 -16.56 1.64 5.64
C LEU A 50 -17.96 1.66 5.04
N GLN A 51 -18.33 2.83 4.55
CA GLN A 51 -19.55 3.08 3.79
C GLN A 51 -19.17 3.93 2.58
N VAL A 52 -19.95 3.87 1.51
CA VAL A 52 -19.81 4.75 0.34
C VAL A 52 -21.19 5.31 0.03
N THR A 53 -21.30 6.63 -0.04
CA THR A 53 -22.59 7.30 -0.31
C THR A 53 -22.71 7.71 -1.78
N GLU A 54 -23.94 7.90 -2.27
CA GLU A 54 -24.16 8.44 -3.62
C GLU A 54 -23.52 9.82 -3.82
N GLN A 55 -23.50 10.65 -2.78
CA GLN A 55 -22.84 11.95 -2.84
C GLN A 55 -21.33 11.81 -3.09
N GLN A 56 -20.68 10.82 -2.45
CA GLN A 56 -19.26 10.53 -2.70
C GLN A 56 -19.03 10.04 -4.13
N LEU A 57 -19.89 9.14 -4.63
CA LEU A 57 -19.81 8.65 -6.01
C LEU A 57 -19.98 9.77 -7.03
N GLN A 58 -20.95 10.67 -6.82
CA GLN A 58 -21.20 11.81 -7.69
C GLN A 58 -20.01 12.78 -7.69
N ALA A 59 -19.48 13.12 -6.52
CA ALA A 59 -18.31 13.99 -6.41
C ALA A 59 -17.06 13.37 -7.07
N GLU A 60 -16.85 12.06 -6.93
CA GLU A 60 -15.75 11.36 -7.60
C GLU A 60 -15.94 11.35 -9.13
N HIS A 61 -17.18 11.17 -9.60
CA HIS A 61 -17.50 11.24 -11.04
C HIS A 61 -17.18 12.63 -11.61
N GLU A 62 -17.64 13.69 -10.94
CA GLU A 62 -17.40 15.08 -11.35
C GLU A 62 -15.91 15.44 -11.35
N CYS A 63 -15.15 14.95 -10.36
CA CYS A 63 -13.73 15.23 -10.25
C CYS A 63 -12.86 14.45 -11.24
N SER A 64 -13.19 13.17 -11.48
CA SER A 64 -12.34 12.25 -12.26
C SER A 64 -12.79 12.06 -13.72
N GLY A 65 -14.06 12.36 -14.02
CA GLY A 65 -14.69 12.05 -15.32
C GLY A 65 -14.95 10.55 -15.56
N VAL A 66 -14.63 9.67 -14.59
CA VAL A 66 -14.81 8.22 -14.72
C VAL A 66 -16.30 7.89 -14.73
N LYS A 67 -16.78 7.20 -15.78
CA LYS A 67 -18.19 6.78 -15.92
C LYS A 67 -18.50 5.43 -15.30
N ASP A 68 -17.48 4.60 -15.11
CA ASP A 68 -17.65 3.25 -14.55
C ASP A 68 -17.97 3.31 -13.06
N ARG A 69 -19.18 2.89 -12.68
CA ARG A 69 -19.67 3.00 -11.31
C ARG A 69 -18.88 2.13 -10.33
N HIS A 70 -18.41 0.95 -10.75
CA HIS A 70 -17.62 0.07 -9.89
C HIS A 70 -16.24 0.68 -9.59
N ALA A 71 -15.58 1.27 -10.59
CA ALA A 71 -14.33 2.01 -10.42
C ALA A 71 -14.49 3.22 -9.49
N LEU A 72 -15.59 3.99 -9.65
CA LEU A 72 -15.92 5.09 -8.72
C LEU A 72 -16.10 4.57 -7.30
N PHE A 73 -16.83 3.46 -7.11
CA PHE A 73 -17.03 2.85 -5.81
C PHE A 73 -15.72 2.41 -5.16
N LEU A 74 -14.84 1.74 -5.91
CA LEU A 74 -13.51 1.34 -5.41
C LEU A 74 -12.62 2.53 -5.07
N ALA A 75 -12.72 3.63 -5.82
CA ALA A 75 -11.98 4.86 -5.54
C ALA A 75 -12.50 5.52 -4.24
N CYS A 76 -13.81 5.63 -4.06
CA CYS A 76 -14.42 6.13 -2.83
C CYS A 76 -14.05 5.27 -1.62
N LEU A 77 -14.13 3.94 -1.76
CA LEU A 77 -13.78 3.00 -0.71
C LEU A 77 -12.30 3.13 -0.30
N TYR A 78 -11.41 3.24 -1.28
CA TYR A 78 -9.99 3.52 -1.06
C TYR A 78 -9.77 4.82 -0.28
N ARG A 79 -10.44 5.93 -0.66
CA ARG A 79 -10.31 7.22 0.03
C ARG A 79 -10.84 7.14 1.47
N ASN A 80 -11.98 6.48 1.68
CA ASN A 80 -12.57 6.31 3.00
C ASN A 80 -11.67 5.46 3.91
N LEU A 81 -11.05 4.41 3.37
CA LEU A 81 -10.04 3.64 4.11
C LEU A 81 -8.81 4.49 4.45
N CYS A 82 -8.26 5.24 3.48
CA CYS A 82 -7.12 6.12 3.72
C CYS A 82 -7.38 7.16 4.82
N ALA A 83 -8.61 7.68 4.92
CA ALA A 83 -8.99 8.67 5.91
C ALA A 83 -9.02 8.13 7.35
N VAL A 84 -9.17 6.81 7.54
CA VAL A 84 -9.26 6.20 8.88
C VAL A 84 -7.98 5.51 9.33
N LEU A 85 -7.13 5.04 8.40
CA LEU A 85 -5.88 4.33 8.70
C LEU A 85 -4.95 5.04 9.70
N PRO A 86 -4.80 6.39 9.70
CA PRO A 86 -3.92 7.06 10.67
C PRO A 86 -4.36 6.90 12.14
N LYS A 87 -5.60 6.49 12.40
CA LYS A 87 -6.07 6.16 13.76
C LYS A 87 -5.47 4.84 14.28
N TYR A 88 -4.92 4.02 13.39
CA TYR A 88 -4.37 2.69 13.65
C TYR A 88 -2.86 2.61 13.32
N ASP A 89 -2.18 3.76 13.38
CA ASP A 89 -0.76 3.92 13.04
C ASP A 89 -0.41 3.42 11.63
N ALA A 90 -1.36 3.56 10.70
CA ALA A 90 -1.24 3.08 9.33
C ALA A 90 -1.48 4.20 8.30
N PHE A 91 -0.92 4.02 7.11
CA PHE A 91 -1.24 4.83 5.93
C PHE A 91 -0.98 4.04 4.65
N MET A 92 -1.68 4.39 3.57
CA MET A 92 -1.38 3.85 2.24
C MET A 92 -0.35 4.70 1.52
N LEU A 93 0.59 4.01 0.86
CA LEU A 93 1.59 4.61 -0.02
C LEU A 93 1.38 4.08 -1.43
N HIS A 94 1.49 4.95 -2.44
CA HIS A 94 1.55 4.54 -3.83
C HIS A 94 2.93 3.95 -4.13
N ALA A 95 3.04 2.64 -4.00
CA ALA A 95 4.28 1.89 -4.08
C ALA A 95 4.04 0.44 -4.51
N ALA A 96 5.06 -0.16 -5.08
CA ALA A 96 5.19 -1.59 -5.22
C ALA A 96 6.03 -2.13 -4.05
N VAL A 97 5.69 -3.30 -3.51
CA VAL A 97 6.41 -3.93 -2.41
C VAL A 97 6.65 -5.39 -2.74
N VAL A 98 7.91 -5.79 -2.61
CA VAL A 98 8.33 -7.20 -2.66
C VAL A 98 8.95 -7.59 -1.33
N MET A 99 8.78 -8.85 -0.96
CA MET A 99 9.49 -9.48 0.13
C MET A 99 10.59 -10.39 -0.43
N VAL A 100 11.78 -10.30 0.14
CA VAL A 100 12.90 -11.20 -0.13
C VAL A 100 13.46 -11.65 1.22
N ASP A 101 13.50 -12.97 1.44
CA ASP A 101 14.00 -13.60 2.68
C ASP A 101 13.39 -13.01 3.97
N GLY A 102 12.07 -12.80 3.97
CA GLY A 102 11.32 -12.29 5.13
C GLY A 102 11.40 -10.77 5.35
N VAL A 103 11.99 -10.02 4.42
CA VAL A 103 12.17 -8.57 4.52
C VAL A 103 11.53 -7.85 3.33
N ALA A 104 10.81 -6.75 3.60
CA ALA A 104 10.12 -5.97 2.56
C ALA A 104 10.99 -4.83 1.99
N TYR A 105 10.88 -4.62 0.69
CA TYR A 105 11.49 -3.53 -0.08
C TYR A 105 10.41 -2.81 -0.86
N ALA A 106 10.28 -1.50 -0.65
CA ALA A 106 9.28 -0.68 -1.32
C ALA A 106 9.90 0.14 -2.46
N PHE A 107 9.20 0.19 -3.60
CA PHE A 107 9.52 1.04 -4.74
C PHE A 107 8.38 2.02 -4.97
N SER A 108 8.66 3.32 -4.90
CA SER A 108 7.71 4.35 -5.26
C SER A 108 8.19 5.10 -6.50
N ALA A 109 7.25 5.54 -7.33
CA ALA A 109 7.56 6.24 -8.56
C ALA A 109 6.37 7.08 -8.99
N LYS A 110 6.59 8.07 -9.87
CA LYS A 110 5.48 8.70 -10.59
C LYS A 110 4.66 7.63 -11.31
N SER A 111 3.34 7.86 -11.43
CA SER A 111 2.47 6.91 -12.14
C SER A 111 2.98 6.68 -13.56
N GLY A 112 2.99 5.43 -14.01
CA GLY A 112 3.52 5.02 -15.31
C GLY A 112 5.04 4.87 -15.40
N THR A 113 5.83 5.21 -14.38
CA THR A 113 7.31 5.12 -14.48
C THR A 113 7.82 3.68 -14.59
N GLY A 114 7.18 2.70 -13.92
CA GLY A 114 7.53 1.28 -14.08
C GLY A 114 7.63 0.44 -12.80
N LYS A 115 6.90 0.76 -11.71
CA LYS A 115 6.93 0.00 -10.44
C LYS A 115 6.71 -1.52 -10.65
N SER A 116 5.64 -1.88 -11.36
CA SER A 116 5.30 -3.28 -11.68
C SER A 116 6.31 -3.95 -12.61
N THR A 117 6.94 -3.18 -13.50
CA THR A 117 8.09 -3.66 -14.29
C THR A 117 9.27 -4.00 -13.39
N HIS A 118 9.60 -3.13 -12.44
CA HIS A 118 10.72 -3.36 -11.52
C HIS A 118 10.47 -4.58 -10.61
N MET A 119 9.24 -4.79 -10.13
CA MET A 119 8.88 -6.03 -9.41
C MET A 119 9.12 -7.29 -10.25
N ARG A 120 8.77 -7.26 -11.55
CA ARG A 120 9.01 -8.39 -12.46
C ARG A 120 10.49 -8.64 -12.67
N LEU A 121 11.31 -7.59 -12.75
CA LEU A 121 12.76 -7.71 -12.85
C LEU A 121 13.35 -8.35 -11.60
N TRP A 122 12.90 -7.97 -10.40
CA TRP A 122 13.29 -8.65 -9.15
C TRP A 122 12.94 -10.14 -9.18
N ARG A 123 11.72 -10.50 -9.58
CA ARG A 123 11.31 -11.91 -9.70
C ARG A 123 12.12 -12.71 -10.72
N ARG A 124 12.57 -12.08 -11.81
CA ARG A 124 13.46 -12.72 -12.79
C ARG A 124 14.85 -12.93 -12.22
N ALA A 125 15.44 -11.88 -11.64
CA ALA A 125 16.81 -11.90 -11.15
C ALA A 125 17.01 -12.77 -9.90
N LEU A 126 16.05 -12.76 -8.96
CA LEU A 126 16.17 -13.43 -7.65
C LEU A 126 15.25 -14.65 -7.53
N GLY A 127 14.44 -14.93 -8.56
CA GLY A 127 13.63 -16.13 -8.66
C GLY A 127 12.59 -16.28 -7.54
N PRO A 128 12.42 -17.49 -6.97
CA PRO A 128 11.37 -17.81 -6.01
C PRO A 128 11.52 -17.12 -4.65
N ARG A 129 12.69 -16.53 -4.36
CA ARG A 129 12.92 -15.75 -3.13
C ARG A 129 12.05 -14.51 -3.06
N VAL A 130 11.57 -14.01 -4.20
CA VAL A 130 10.78 -12.79 -4.31
C VAL A 130 9.29 -13.10 -4.21
N ILE A 131 8.66 -12.63 -3.15
CA ILE A 131 7.22 -12.72 -2.93
C ILE A 131 6.60 -11.32 -3.10
N PRO A 132 5.70 -11.10 -4.09
CA PRO A 132 4.97 -9.85 -4.20
C PRO A 132 4.03 -9.63 -3.00
N ILE A 133 4.23 -8.52 -2.27
CA ILE A 133 3.30 -8.09 -1.21
C ILE A 133 2.17 -7.27 -1.83
N ASN A 134 2.51 -6.21 -2.58
CA ASN A 134 1.52 -5.38 -3.26
C ASN A 134 2.12 -4.61 -4.45
N GLY A 135 1.35 -4.43 -5.52
CA GLY A 135 1.81 -3.77 -6.74
C GLY A 135 1.54 -2.27 -6.83
N ASP A 136 0.66 -1.72 -5.99
CA ASP A 136 0.22 -0.33 -6.16
C ASP A 136 -0.10 0.44 -4.87
N LYS A 137 -0.93 -0.12 -3.98
CA LYS A 137 -1.40 0.53 -2.73
C LYS A 137 -1.18 -0.37 -1.51
N PRO A 138 0.07 -0.69 -1.13
CA PRO A 138 0.35 -1.31 0.16
C PRO A 138 -0.14 -0.40 1.30
N ILE A 139 -0.50 -1.03 2.42
CA ILE A 139 -0.61 -0.33 3.70
C ILE A 139 0.72 -0.44 4.42
N LEU A 140 1.25 0.69 4.87
CA LEU A 140 2.36 0.73 5.81
C LEU A 140 1.78 0.96 7.20
N ARG A 141 2.10 0.08 8.16
CA ARG A 141 1.59 0.15 9.53
C ARG A 141 2.71 -0.04 10.55
N PHE A 142 2.79 0.86 11.53
CA PHE A 142 3.65 0.68 12.68
C PHE A 142 3.00 -0.24 13.70
N GLN A 143 3.72 -1.26 14.14
CA GLN A 143 3.33 -2.15 15.24
C GLN A 143 4.55 -2.40 16.12
N ASN A 144 4.42 -2.14 17.42
CA ASN A 144 5.48 -2.34 18.40
C ASN A 144 6.83 -1.68 18.00
N GLY A 145 6.76 -0.49 17.38
CA GLY A 145 7.94 0.26 16.91
C GLY A 145 8.46 -0.13 15.52
N THR A 146 8.07 -1.29 14.98
CA THR A 146 8.48 -1.74 13.65
C THR A 146 7.49 -1.31 12.58
N LEU A 147 7.99 -0.83 11.44
CA LEU A 147 7.17 -0.53 10.27
C LEU A 147 7.02 -1.78 9.39
N TYR A 148 5.79 -2.20 9.15
CA TYR A 148 5.46 -3.31 8.27
C TYR A 148 4.79 -2.82 6.99
N ALA A 149 5.10 -3.50 5.87
CA ALA A 149 4.38 -3.33 4.62
C ALA A 149 3.41 -4.50 4.41
N TYR A 150 2.14 -4.17 4.15
CA TYR A 150 1.05 -5.12 4.01
C TYR A 150 0.48 -5.15 2.60
N GLY A 151 0.13 -6.35 2.15
CA GLY A 151 -0.69 -6.56 0.98
C GLY A 151 -2.09 -5.97 1.14
N THR A 152 -2.68 -5.58 0.02
CA THR A 152 -4.05 -5.10 -0.07
C THR A 152 -4.71 -5.58 -1.36
N PRO A 153 -6.05 -5.59 -1.44
CA PRO A 153 -6.77 -5.80 -2.69
C PRO A 153 -6.42 -4.78 -3.79
N TRP A 154 -5.99 -3.56 -3.43
CA TRP A 154 -5.67 -2.47 -4.36
C TRP A 154 -4.25 -2.64 -4.94
N ALA A 155 -4.13 -3.56 -5.89
CA ALA A 155 -2.85 -4.05 -6.42
C ALA A 155 -2.50 -3.60 -7.84
N GLY A 156 -3.23 -2.61 -8.39
CA GLY A 156 -3.08 -2.17 -9.76
C GLY A 156 -3.58 -3.18 -10.80
N LYS A 157 -3.28 -2.94 -12.08
CA LYS A 157 -3.78 -3.75 -13.21
C LYS A 157 -3.11 -5.12 -13.30
N GLU A 158 -1.90 -5.21 -12.75
CA GLU A 158 -1.08 -6.41 -12.75
C GLU A 158 -1.47 -7.39 -11.64
N HIS A 159 -2.35 -6.97 -10.72
CA HIS A 159 -2.86 -7.78 -9.62
C HIS A 159 -1.78 -8.45 -8.77
N PHE A 160 -0.60 -7.84 -8.67
CA PHE A 160 0.48 -8.32 -7.82
C PHE A 160 0.14 -8.05 -6.36
N GLN A 161 -0.45 -9.04 -5.70
CA GLN A 161 -0.77 -8.96 -4.28
C GLN A 161 -0.76 -10.33 -3.64
N SER A 162 -0.49 -10.33 -2.35
CA SER A 162 -0.73 -11.46 -1.46
C SER A 162 -1.12 -10.92 -0.09
N ASN A 163 -1.98 -11.62 0.64
CA ASN A 163 -2.29 -11.27 2.04
C ASN A 163 -1.15 -11.68 2.97
N SER A 164 0.01 -11.06 2.74
CA SER A 164 1.24 -11.24 3.47
C SER A 164 1.80 -9.88 3.89
N HIS A 165 2.79 -9.91 4.77
CA HIS A 165 3.47 -8.72 5.25
C HIS A 165 4.87 -9.05 5.72
N ALA A 166 5.73 -8.03 5.75
CA ALA A 166 7.08 -8.11 6.27
C ALA A 166 7.55 -6.75 6.79
N PRO A 167 8.54 -6.73 7.71
CA PRO A 167 9.16 -5.50 8.15
C PRO A 167 9.81 -4.78 6.96
N LEU A 168 9.56 -3.47 6.84
CA LEU A 168 10.05 -2.65 5.75
C LEU A 168 11.50 -2.20 6.02
N ASN A 169 12.43 -2.64 5.17
CA ASN A 169 13.84 -2.28 5.29
C ASN A 169 14.16 -0.92 4.65
N GLY A 170 13.52 -0.63 3.52
CA GLY A 170 13.81 0.60 2.80
C GLY A 170 12.78 0.96 1.73
N LEU A 171 12.81 2.23 1.35
CA LEU A 171 12.01 2.84 0.31
C LEU A 171 12.93 3.41 -0.78
N CYS A 172 12.79 2.91 -2.00
CA CYS A 172 13.51 3.39 -3.16
C CYS A 172 12.57 4.15 -4.11
N PHE A 173 12.94 5.37 -4.47
CA PHE A 173 12.25 6.15 -5.49
C PHE A 173 12.84 5.89 -6.85
N LEU A 174 12.04 5.38 -7.78
CA LEU A 174 12.46 5.04 -9.14
C LEU A 174 12.19 6.18 -10.11
N ASP A 175 13.19 6.49 -10.93
CA ASP A 175 13.07 7.30 -12.14
C ASP A 175 13.66 6.51 -13.33
N ARG A 176 13.15 6.74 -14.55
CA ARG A 176 13.70 6.10 -15.75
C ARG A 176 15.06 6.69 -16.07
N GLY A 177 16.00 5.83 -16.44
CA GLY A 177 17.33 6.22 -16.90
C GLY A 177 17.84 5.27 -17.99
N THR A 178 18.95 5.65 -18.61
CA THR A 178 19.69 4.80 -19.55
C THR A 178 20.80 4.01 -18.87
N ASN A 179 21.15 4.37 -17.64
CA ASN A 179 22.17 3.71 -16.83
C ASN A 179 21.62 3.46 -15.43
N ASN A 180 21.99 2.31 -14.84
CA ASN A 180 21.60 1.95 -13.49
C ASN A 180 22.47 2.67 -12.47
N ARG A 181 21.86 3.53 -11.66
CA ARG A 181 22.52 4.27 -10.58
C ARG A 181 21.57 4.38 -9.40
N ILE A 182 22.06 4.02 -8.23
CA ILE A 182 21.33 4.14 -6.97
C ILE A 182 22.18 4.96 -5.99
N ARG A 183 21.52 5.84 -5.24
CA ARG A 183 22.15 6.69 -4.23
C ARG A 183 21.25 6.82 -3.01
N THR A 184 21.84 7.12 -1.87
CA THR A 184 21.08 7.51 -0.68
C THR A 184 20.27 8.79 -0.97
N LEU A 185 19.12 8.88 -0.33
CA LEU A 185 18.18 9.98 -0.51
C LEU A 185 18.03 10.77 0.78
N GLU A 186 18.31 12.07 0.70
CA GLU A 186 18.10 13.01 1.80
C GLU A 186 16.63 13.02 2.25
N LYS A 187 16.40 13.10 3.56
CA LYS A 187 15.05 13.06 4.16
C LYS A 187 14.14 14.14 3.59
N THR A 188 14.66 15.34 3.36
CA THR A 188 13.89 16.46 2.78
C THR A 188 13.47 16.17 1.34
N GLU A 189 14.32 15.51 0.54
CA GLU A 189 13.96 15.09 -0.82
C GLU A 189 12.94 13.95 -0.78
N ALA A 190 13.15 12.96 0.09
CA ALA A 190 12.23 11.84 0.29
C ALA A 190 10.85 12.28 0.77
N LEU A 191 10.77 13.27 1.67
CA LEU A 191 9.51 13.86 2.11
C LEU A 191 8.76 14.47 0.93
N ARG A 192 9.41 15.33 0.13
CA ARG A 192 8.78 15.92 -1.06
C ARG A 192 8.24 14.85 -2.00
N ARG A 193 9.03 13.82 -2.29
CA ARG A 193 8.60 12.70 -3.15
C ARG A 193 7.42 11.94 -2.53
N THR A 194 7.47 11.61 -1.24
CA THR A 194 6.41 10.90 -0.51
C THR A 194 5.09 11.67 -0.53
N MET A 195 5.13 13.00 -0.39
CA MET A 195 3.94 13.86 -0.43
C MET A 195 3.17 13.84 -1.76
N HIS A 196 3.78 13.32 -2.84
CA HIS A 196 3.11 13.07 -4.12
C HIS A 196 2.58 11.64 -4.27
N GLN A 197 2.87 10.75 -3.31
CA GLN A 197 2.59 9.32 -3.37
C GLN A 197 1.57 8.88 -2.32
N ILE A 198 1.07 9.81 -1.51
CA ILE A 198 0.06 9.56 -0.48
C ILE A 198 -1.28 10.18 -0.88
N TYR A 199 -2.36 9.65 -0.30
CA TYR A 199 -3.64 10.34 -0.31
C TYR A 199 -3.57 11.60 0.58
N ARG A 200 -3.92 12.77 0.03
CA ARG A 200 -4.01 14.02 0.80
C ARG A 200 -5.36 14.10 1.47
N MET A 201 -5.34 14.04 2.80
CA MET A 201 -6.56 14.08 3.60
C MET A 201 -7.16 15.49 3.65
N PRO A 202 -8.48 15.64 3.44
CA PRO A 202 -9.16 16.92 3.68
C PRO A 202 -9.17 17.30 5.16
N ASP A 203 -9.25 16.31 6.04
CA ASP A 203 -9.25 16.53 7.49
C ASP A 203 -7.84 16.87 8.00
N ALA A 204 -7.69 18.05 8.59
CA ALA A 204 -6.40 18.56 9.06
C ALA A 204 -5.81 17.74 10.22
N GLN A 205 -6.65 17.17 11.08
CA GLN A 205 -6.20 16.38 12.22
C GLN A 205 -5.64 15.03 11.74
N MET A 206 -6.33 14.36 10.82
CA MET A 206 -5.87 13.11 10.22
C MET A 206 -4.66 13.34 9.33
N MET A 207 -4.60 14.46 8.59
CA MET A 207 -3.41 14.85 7.85
C MET A 207 -2.20 15.04 8.78
N LYS A 208 -2.38 15.71 9.93
CA LYS A 208 -1.32 15.84 10.94
C LYS A 208 -0.84 14.48 11.44
N LYS A 209 -1.76 13.55 11.75
CA LYS A 209 -1.40 12.18 12.15
C LYS A 209 -0.61 11.46 11.05
N GLN A 210 -1.05 11.56 9.79
CA GLN A 210 -0.34 10.95 8.67
C GLN A 210 1.06 11.52 8.49
N LEU A 211 1.24 12.84 8.62
CA LEU A 211 2.56 13.48 8.55
C LEU A 211 3.49 12.97 9.64
N VAL A 212 3.00 12.72 10.87
CA VAL A 212 3.79 12.10 11.93
C VAL A 212 4.21 10.67 11.55
N LEU A 213 3.33 9.88 10.94
CA LEU A 213 3.66 8.52 10.48
C LEU A 213 4.68 8.53 9.34
N ILE A 214 4.57 9.48 8.41
CA ILE A 214 5.53 9.66 7.32
C ILE A 214 6.89 10.07 7.88
N ASP A 215 6.93 11.04 8.80
CA ASP A 215 8.18 11.44 9.45
C ASP A 215 8.84 10.27 10.17
N ARG A 216 8.07 9.46 10.92
CA ARG A 216 8.58 8.23 11.53
C ARG A 216 9.17 7.26 10.48
N MET A 217 8.48 7.03 9.37
CA MET A 217 8.99 6.17 8.28
C MET A 217 10.31 6.68 7.72
N LEU A 218 10.39 7.99 7.45
CA LEU A 218 11.61 8.61 6.90
C LEU A 218 12.79 8.58 7.88
N ASN A 219 12.53 8.41 9.18
CA ASN A 219 13.56 8.27 10.20
C ASN A 219 13.98 6.82 10.47
N CYS A 220 13.11 5.82 10.23
CA CYS A 220 13.41 4.42 10.50
C CYS A 220 13.76 3.57 9.26
N CYS A 221 13.47 4.04 8.05
CA CYS A 221 13.76 3.30 6.82
C CYS A 221 14.99 3.87 6.10
N ALA A 222 15.74 3.00 5.44
CA ALA A 222 16.73 3.43 4.46
C ALA A 222 16.04 4.02 3.22
N LEU A 223 16.52 5.18 2.76
CA LEU A 223 15.90 5.94 1.68
C LEU A 223 16.85 6.01 0.49
N TRP A 224 16.34 5.63 -0.68
CA TRP A 224 17.13 5.55 -1.90
C TRP A 224 16.44 6.27 -3.05
N HIS A 225 17.24 6.78 -3.97
CA HIS A 225 16.79 7.19 -5.29
C HIS A 225 17.56 6.40 -6.33
N MET A 226 16.84 5.83 -7.28
CA MET A 226 17.42 5.02 -8.34
C MET A 226 16.94 5.51 -9.71
N GLN A 227 17.90 5.75 -10.59
CA GLN A 227 17.67 5.81 -12.02
C GLN A 227 17.99 4.45 -12.62
N CYS A 228 17.06 3.88 -13.39
CA CYS A 228 17.26 2.55 -13.94
C CYS A 228 16.69 2.37 -15.34
N ASP A 229 17.32 1.46 -16.08
CA ASP A 229 16.80 0.90 -17.30
C ASP A 229 15.83 -0.28 -17.00
N ILE A 230 15.48 -1.07 -18.03
CA ILE A 230 14.64 -2.26 -17.90
C ILE A 230 15.52 -3.51 -18.06
N SER A 231 16.44 -3.71 -17.11
CA SER A 231 17.35 -4.86 -17.09
C SER A 231 17.30 -5.62 -15.76
N GLU A 232 17.72 -6.88 -15.75
CA GLU A 232 17.85 -7.65 -14.50
C GLU A 232 18.97 -7.10 -13.61
N GLN A 233 20.00 -6.50 -14.21
CA GLN A 233 21.07 -5.80 -13.52
C GLN A 233 20.54 -4.63 -12.68
N ALA A 234 19.50 -3.93 -13.14
CA ALA A 234 18.83 -2.90 -12.35
C ALA A 234 18.22 -3.47 -11.06
N ALA A 235 17.59 -4.64 -11.13
CA ALA A 235 17.00 -5.29 -9.97
C ALA A 235 18.06 -5.81 -8.99
N LEU A 236 19.14 -6.40 -9.51
CA LEU A 236 20.27 -6.86 -8.69
C LEU A 236 20.93 -5.70 -7.95
N LEU A 237 21.24 -4.60 -8.65
CA LEU A 237 21.81 -3.40 -8.04
C LEU A 237 20.92 -2.85 -6.92
N ALA A 238 19.61 -2.78 -7.16
CA ALA A 238 18.65 -2.34 -6.15
C ALA A 238 18.67 -3.25 -4.92
N TYR A 239 18.61 -4.56 -5.11
CA TYR A 239 18.59 -5.53 -4.01
C TYR A 239 19.89 -5.52 -3.20
N GLU A 240 21.04 -5.56 -3.88
CA GLU A 240 22.36 -5.56 -3.25
C GLU A 240 22.58 -4.29 -2.42
N THR A 241 22.21 -3.13 -2.95
CA THR A 241 22.35 -1.86 -2.22
C THR A 241 21.37 -1.75 -1.06
N MET A 242 20.11 -2.17 -1.28
CA MET A 242 19.05 -1.98 -0.28
C MET A 242 19.12 -2.99 0.86
N ARG A 243 19.76 -4.16 0.71
CA ARG A 243 19.83 -5.18 1.78
C ARG A 243 20.89 -4.88 2.84
N GLU A 244 21.96 -4.17 2.50
CA GLU A 244 23.12 -3.90 3.37
C GLU A 244 22.79 -3.08 4.63
N THR A 245 21.62 -2.45 4.69
CA THR A 245 21.22 -1.61 5.83
C THR A 245 20.78 -2.38 7.08
N ARG A 246 20.69 -3.72 7.04
CA ARG A 246 20.32 -4.53 8.20
C ARG A 246 21.50 -4.94 9.08
N ASP A 247 22.70 -5.07 8.51
CA ASP A 247 23.87 -5.57 9.24
C ASP A 247 24.41 -4.59 10.29
N VAL A 248 23.92 -3.35 10.34
CA VAL A 248 24.33 -2.32 11.31
C VAL A 248 23.46 -2.34 12.58
N ALA A 249 22.28 -2.98 12.55
CA ALA A 249 21.34 -2.97 13.68
C ALA A 249 21.48 -4.18 14.63
N GLU A 250 22.27 -5.20 14.27
CA GLU A 250 22.53 -6.38 15.12
C GLU A 250 23.87 -6.30 15.88
N SER A 251 24.57 -5.16 15.81
CA SER A 251 25.87 -4.94 16.45
C SER A 251 25.88 -3.86 17.55
N VAL A 252 24.75 -3.62 18.24
CA VAL A 252 24.71 -2.79 19.46
C VAL A 252 23.98 -3.51 20.59
#